data_AF-A0A3M1N7C1-F1
#
_entry.id   AF-A0A3M1N7C1-F1
#
_cell.length_a   1.000
_cell.length_b   1.000
_cell.length_c   1.000
_cell.angle_alpha   90.00
_cell.angle_beta   90.00
_cell.angle_gamma   90.00
#
_symmetry.space_group_name_H-M   'P 1'
#
loop_
_entity.id
_entity.type
_entity.pdbx_description
1 polymer ?
#
loop_
_entity_poly.entity_id
_entity_poly.type
_entity_poly.pdbx_seq_one_letter_code
_entity_poly.pdbx_strand_id
1 'polypeptide(L)'
;MPDWLLPTFALAPALLWFFFGVGLPYALILLPREDWHNRLLIGALSLALSPLLSTTVMFVIGTFGRFSTLNVLLGTAAVCAFGLPFAWRRMRLPALKAPKAAPLSAIEAALIAAIGIAVLLRFWNTAYWCFTTYDALWVYGYNARLFFLEGNIP
;
A
#
# COMPACT_ATOMS: atom_id res chain seq x y z
N MET A 1 -24.02 -10.92 14.14
CA MET A 1 -22.86 -11.04 13.22
C MET A 1 -21.64 -11.25 14.10
N PRO A 2 -20.62 -12.02 13.68
CA PRO A 2 -19.40 -12.18 14.47
C PRO A 2 -18.76 -10.80 14.76
N ASP A 3 -18.29 -10.60 15.98
CA ASP A 3 -17.86 -9.27 16.46
C ASP A 3 -16.69 -8.67 15.67
N TRP A 4 -15.90 -9.53 15.03
CA TRP A 4 -14.80 -9.15 14.14
C TRP A 4 -15.25 -8.68 12.76
N LEU A 5 -16.46 -9.01 12.33
CA LEU A 5 -16.93 -8.83 10.95
C LEU A 5 -17.40 -7.39 10.68
N LEU A 6 -18.00 -6.75 11.69
CA LEU A 6 -18.47 -5.36 11.64
C LEU A 6 -17.31 -4.35 11.46
N PRO A 7 -16.20 -4.38 12.23
CA PRO A 7 -15.08 -3.49 12.00
C PRO A 7 -14.37 -3.75 10.67
N THR A 8 -14.32 -5.00 10.18
CA THR A 8 -13.77 -5.31 8.86
C THR A 8 -14.52 -4.58 7.75
N PHE A 9 -15.87 -4.61 7.76
CA PHE A 9 -16.67 -3.88 6.78
C PHE A 9 -16.60 -2.36 6.96
N ALA A 10 -16.55 -1.88 8.20
CA ALA A 10 -16.41 -0.45 8.48
C ALA A 10 -15.07 0.12 7.97
N LEU A 11 -13.99 -0.66 8.04
CA LEU A 11 -12.65 -0.27 7.58
C LEU A 11 -12.38 -0.61 6.11
N ALA A 12 -13.22 -1.44 5.49
CA ALA A 12 -13.05 -1.84 4.09
C ALA A 12 -12.85 -0.65 3.12
N PRO A 13 -13.58 0.48 3.23
CA PRO A 13 -13.34 1.63 2.36
C PRO A 13 -11.94 2.23 2.52
N ALA A 14 -11.46 2.32 3.76
CA ALA A 14 -10.11 2.81 4.04
C ALA A 14 -9.07 1.83 3.52
N LEU A 15 -9.26 0.52 3.70
CA LEU A 15 -8.37 -0.49 3.16
C LEU A 15 -8.29 -0.42 1.63
N LEU A 16 -9.42 -0.30 0.93
CA LEU A 16 -9.46 -0.13 -0.52
C LEU A 16 -8.71 1.14 -0.96
N TRP A 17 -8.84 2.23 -0.21
CA TRP A 17 -8.09 3.46 -0.45
C TRP A 17 -6.57 3.25 -0.32
N PHE A 18 -6.11 2.62 0.76
CA PHE A 18 -4.70 2.41 1.04
C PHE A 18 -4.05 1.32 0.19
N PHE A 19 -4.82 0.37 -0.35
CA PHE A 19 -4.31 -0.68 -1.24
C PHE A 19 -4.39 -0.32 -2.72
N PHE A 20 -5.44 0.37 -3.14
CA PHE A 20 -5.67 0.68 -4.56
C PHE A 20 -5.73 2.17 -4.83
N GLY A 21 -6.45 2.94 -3.99
CA GLY A 21 -6.71 4.36 -4.22
C GLY A 21 -5.45 5.19 -4.47
N VAL A 22 -4.44 5.06 -3.60
CA VAL A 22 -3.21 5.87 -3.71
C VAL A 22 -2.31 5.38 -4.84
N GLY A 23 -2.16 4.07 -5.02
CA GLY A 23 -1.25 3.49 -6.02
C GLY A 23 -1.77 3.51 -7.45
N LEU A 24 -3.09 3.53 -7.68
CA LEU A 24 -3.71 3.45 -9.00
C LEU A 24 -3.30 4.58 -9.97
N PRO A 25 -3.30 5.88 -9.60
CA PRO A 25 -2.85 6.93 -10.52
C PRO A 25 -1.39 6.74 -10.95
N TYR A 26 -0.52 6.29 -10.04
CA TYR A 26 0.89 6.05 -10.33
C TYR A 26 1.12 4.80 -11.18
N ALA A 27 0.30 3.76 -10.99
CA ALA A 27 0.31 2.58 -11.85
C ALA A 27 -0.01 2.96 -13.31
N LEU A 28 -1.00 3.83 -13.53
CA LEU A 28 -1.37 4.30 -14.87
C LEU A 28 -0.31 5.21 -15.50
N ILE A 29 0.43 5.98 -14.71
CA ILE A 29 1.54 6.81 -15.22
C ILE A 29 2.68 5.92 -15.73
N LEU A 30 3.03 4.89 -14.96
CA LEU A 30 4.16 4.01 -15.26
C LEU A 30 3.87 3.06 -16.42
N LEU A 31 2.63 2.58 -16.56
CA LEU A 31 2.29 1.58 -17.56
C LEU A 31 2.15 2.14 -18.97
N PRO A 32 2.70 1.46 -20.00
CA PRO A 32 2.39 1.73 -21.39
C PRO A 32 0.90 1.55 -21.66
N ARG A 33 0.35 2.36 -22.58
CA ARG A 33 -1.09 2.35 -22.87
C ARG A 33 -1.60 1.01 -23.42
N GLU A 34 -0.72 0.23 -24.06
CA GLU A 34 -1.02 -1.11 -24.56
C GLU A 34 -1.36 -2.08 -23.42
N ASP A 35 -0.72 -1.93 -22.25
CA ASP A 35 -0.89 -2.80 -21.09
C ASP A 35 -2.07 -2.41 -20.19
N TRP A 36 -2.77 -1.31 -20.50
CA TRP A 36 -3.89 -0.84 -19.69
C TRP A 36 -5.11 -1.75 -19.73
N HIS A 37 -5.21 -2.62 -20.75
CA HIS A 37 -6.23 -3.66 -20.78
C HIS A 37 -5.95 -4.78 -19.75
N ASN A 38 -4.70 -4.94 -19.31
CA ASN A 38 -4.32 -5.95 -18.34
C ASN A 38 -4.63 -5.48 -16.92
N ARG A 39 -5.86 -5.72 -16.48
CA ARG A 39 -6.36 -5.34 -15.14
C ARG A 39 -5.55 -5.97 -14.00
N LEU A 40 -5.02 -7.19 -14.20
CA LEU A 40 -4.17 -7.87 -13.23
C LEU A 40 -2.87 -7.10 -13.01
N LEU A 41 -2.26 -6.61 -14.08
CA LEU A 41 -1.01 -5.86 -14.02
C LEU A 41 -1.21 -4.50 -13.35
N ILE A 42 -2.28 -3.78 -13.70
CA ILE A 42 -2.65 -2.53 -13.01
C ILE A 42 -2.89 -2.80 -11.52
N GLY A 43 -3.65 -3.85 -11.19
CA GLY A 43 -3.94 -4.22 -9.80
C GLY A 43 -2.68 -4.55 -9.00
N ALA A 44 -1.78 -5.36 -9.58
CA ALA A 44 -0.52 -5.72 -8.94
C ALA A 44 0.40 -4.51 -8.73
N LEU A 45 0.51 -3.63 -9.73
CA LEU A 45 1.34 -2.43 -9.63
C LEU A 45 0.75 -1.42 -8.65
N SER A 46 -0.57 -1.26 -8.63
CA SER A 46 -1.29 -0.44 -7.66
C SER A 46 -1.05 -0.96 -6.24
N LEU A 47 -1.19 -2.27 -6.01
CA LEU A 47 -0.90 -2.92 -4.72
C LEU A 47 0.56 -2.81 -4.28
N ALA A 48 1.51 -2.74 -5.21
CA ALA A 48 2.92 -2.55 -4.90
C ALA A 48 3.25 -1.09 -4.54
N LEU A 49 2.70 -0.13 -5.29
CA LEU A 49 2.99 1.30 -5.11
C LEU A 49 2.24 1.92 -3.94
N SER A 50 1.02 1.45 -3.65
CA SER A 50 0.16 2.06 -2.65
C SER A 50 0.73 1.99 -1.23
N PRO A 51 1.27 0.84 -0.74
CA PRO A 51 1.95 0.76 0.55
C PRO A 51 3.21 1.63 0.61
N LEU A 52 3.99 1.69 -0.48
CA LEU A 52 5.21 2.50 -0.55
C LEU A 52 4.88 3.99 -0.35
N LEU A 53 3.93 4.51 -1.12
CA LEU A 53 3.51 5.92 -1.04
C LEU A 53 2.87 6.25 0.30
N SER A 54 1.99 5.38 0.79
CA SER A 54 1.30 5.58 2.06
C SER A 54 2.25 5.58 3.26
N THR A 55 3.22 4.66 3.26
CA THR A 55 4.26 4.60 4.31
C THR A 55 5.15 5.84 4.27
N THR A 56 5.48 6.32 3.07
CA THR A 56 6.25 7.56 2.90
C THR A 56 5.51 8.77 3.50
N VAL A 57 4.20 8.88 3.25
CA VAL A 57 3.36 9.93 3.86
C VAL A 57 3.34 9.81 5.38
N MET A 58 3.11 8.60 5.91
CA MET A 58 3.10 8.36 7.35
C MET A 58 4.45 8.71 8.00
N PHE A 59 5.55 8.38 7.35
CA PHE A 59 6.89 8.71 7.81
C PHE A 59 7.11 10.22 7.87
N VAL A 60 6.76 10.96 6.81
CA VAL A 60 6.89 12.42 6.78
C VAL A 60 6.03 13.08 7.85
N ILE A 61 4.76 12.68 7.99
CA ILE A 61 3.85 13.22 9.00
C ILE A 61 4.34 12.88 10.41
N GLY A 62 4.80 11.65 10.64
CA GLY A 62 5.33 11.23 11.93
C GLY A 62 6.63 11.94 12.32
N THR A 63 7.41 12.41 11.33
CA THR A 63 8.66 13.14 11.57
C THR A 63 8.44 14.62 11.84
N PHE A 64 7.58 15.28 11.06
CA PHE A 64 7.46 16.75 11.07
C PHE A 64 6.14 17.29 11.63
N GLY A 65 5.16 16.42 11.89
CA GLY A 65 3.79 16.81 12.20
C GLY A 65 3.17 16.03 13.34
N ARG A 66 1.87 16.28 13.55
CA ARG A 66 1.06 15.50 14.49
C ARG A 66 0.54 14.26 13.78
N PHE A 67 0.93 13.09 14.27
CA PHE A 67 0.39 11.84 13.78
C PHE A 67 -1.08 11.71 14.17
N SER A 68 -1.98 11.80 13.18
CA SER A 68 -3.42 11.63 13.36
C SER A 68 -4.02 10.97 12.13
N THR A 69 -5.13 10.24 12.29
CA THR A 69 -5.83 9.55 11.20
C THR A 69 -6.22 10.52 10.08
N LEU A 70 -6.69 11.71 10.45
CA LEU A 70 -7.07 12.75 9.50
C LEU A 70 -5.88 13.23 8.68
N ASN A 71 -4.73 13.46 9.31
CA ASN A 71 -3.54 13.94 8.62
C ASN A 71 -3.00 12.90 7.63
N VAL A 72 -3.04 11.63 8.00
CA VAL A 72 -2.64 10.53 7.10
C VAL A 72 -3.60 10.42 5.91
N LEU A 73 -4.91 10.50 6.14
CA LEU A 73 -5.90 10.50 5.06
C LEU A 73 -5.71 11.69 4.13
N LEU A 74 -5.51 12.90 4.67
CA LEU A 74 -5.24 14.09 3.87
C LEU A 74 -3.92 14.00 3.10
N GLY A 75 -2.85 13.49 3.72
CA GLY A 75 -1.56 13.32 3.07
C GLY A 75 -1.63 12.30 1.93
N THR A 76 -2.30 11.17 2.13
CA THR A 76 -2.48 10.16 1.07
C THR A 76 -3.44 10.63 -0.02
N ALA A 77 -4.47 11.41 0.33
CA ALA A 77 -5.33 12.11 -0.62
C ALA A 77 -4.56 13.13 -1.46
N ALA A 78 -3.66 13.90 -0.85
CA ALA A 78 -2.83 14.86 -1.57
C ALA A 78 -1.87 14.17 -2.56
N VAL A 79 -1.25 13.06 -2.16
CA VAL A 79 -0.41 12.25 -3.06
C VAL A 79 -1.23 11.69 -4.23
N CYS A 80 -2.40 11.11 -3.95
CA CYS A 80 -3.30 10.63 -5.00
C CYS A 80 -3.71 11.76 -5.96
N ALA A 81 -4.13 12.90 -5.41
CA ALA A 81 -4.51 14.09 -6.18
C ALA A 81 -3.35 14.63 -7.03
N PHE A 82 -2.11 14.52 -6.56
CA PHE A 82 -0.93 14.91 -7.32
C PHE A 82 -0.67 13.98 -8.51
N GLY A 83 -0.88 12.67 -8.37
CA GLY A 83 -0.70 11.70 -9.46
C GLY A 83 -1.78 11.78 -10.54
N LEU A 84 -3.03 12.05 -10.18
CA LEU A 84 -4.17 12.10 -11.10
C LEU A 84 -3.99 12.97 -12.37
N PRO A 85 -3.51 14.23 -12.31
CA PRO A 85 -3.33 15.05 -13.51
C PRO A 85 -2.27 14.49 -14.46
N PHE A 86 -1.22 13.84 -13.96
CA PHE A 86 -0.21 13.19 -14.80
C PHE A 86 -0.75 11.93 -15.45
N ALA A 87 -1.50 11.11 -14.69
CA ALA A 87 -2.20 9.96 -15.25
C ALA A 87 -3.18 10.39 -16.35
N TRP A 88 -3.94 11.47 -16.12
CA TRP A 88 -4.88 11.99 -17.10
C TRP A 88 -4.21 12.59 -18.34
N ARG A 89 -3.08 13.28 -18.19
CA ARG A 89 -2.27 13.72 -19.33
C ARG A 89 -1.74 12.53 -20.13
N ARG A 90 -1.29 11.48 -19.44
CA ARG A 90 -0.83 10.23 -20.08
C ARG A 90 -1.94 9.54 -20.88
N MET A 91 -3.21 9.62 -20.44
CA MET A 91 -4.37 9.11 -21.20
C MET A 91 -4.53 9.77 -22.58
N ARG A 92 -4.13 11.04 -22.70
CA ARG A 92 -4.34 11.85 -23.91
C ARG A 92 -3.20 11.74 -24.91
N LEU A 93 -2.05 11.21 -24.51
CA LEU A 93 -0.88 11.08 -25.38
C LEU A 93 -0.98 9.81 -26.25
N PRO A 94 -0.45 9.84 -27.49
CA PRO A 94 -0.38 8.66 -28.34
C PRO A 94 0.50 7.58 -27.68
N ALA A 95 0.11 6.32 -27.83
CA ALA A 95 0.85 5.20 -27.28
C ALA A 95 2.23 5.13 -27.95
N LEU A 96 3.29 5.24 -27.14
CA LEU A 96 4.62 4.85 -27.57
C LEU A 96 4.62 3.32 -27.66
N LYS A 97 5.07 2.77 -28.80
CA LYS A 97 5.22 1.33 -28.99
C LYS A 97 6.06 0.76 -27.85
N ALA A 98 5.48 -0.18 -27.09
CA ALA A 98 6.25 -0.89 -26.10
C ALA A 98 7.27 -1.80 -26.81
N PRO A 99 8.50 -1.93 -26.27
CA PRO A 99 9.42 -2.95 -26.75
C PRO A 99 8.78 -4.33 -26.55
N LYS A 100 8.94 -5.20 -27.55
CA LYS A 100 8.34 -6.55 -27.55
C LYS A 100 8.88 -7.34 -26.35
N ALA A 101 7.99 -7.94 -25.58
CA ALA A 101 8.36 -8.72 -24.39
C ALA A 101 9.39 -9.80 -24.75
N ALA A 102 10.58 -9.70 -24.16
CA ALA A 102 11.61 -10.71 -24.29
C ALA A 102 11.21 -11.96 -23.48
N PRO A 103 11.61 -13.16 -23.90
CA PRO A 103 11.39 -14.36 -23.10
C PRO A 103 12.09 -14.22 -21.75
N LEU A 104 11.42 -14.73 -20.71
CA LEU A 104 11.85 -14.61 -19.32
C LEU A 104 13.20 -15.33 -19.12
N SER A 105 14.20 -14.61 -18.63
CA SER A 105 15.50 -15.22 -18.34
C SER A 105 15.41 -16.16 -17.13
N ALA A 106 16.31 -17.15 -17.04
CA ALA A 106 16.35 -18.06 -15.90
C ALA A 106 16.55 -17.33 -14.56
N ILE A 107 17.27 -16.20 -14.58
CA ILE A 107 17.50 -15.35 -13.39
C ILE A 107 16.22 -14.61 -13.01
N GLU A 108 15.49 -14.05 -13.97
CA GLU A 108 14.18 -13.42 -13.72
C GLU A 108 13.19 -14.43 -13.16
N ALA A 109 13.16 -15.66 -13.69
CA ALA A 109 12.30 -16.72 -13.20
C ALA A 109 12.63 -17.09 -11.75
N ALA A 110 13.93 -17.21 -11.41
CA ALA A 110 14.39 -17.47 -10.06
C ALA A 110 14.04 -16.32 -9.10
N LEU A 111 14.17 -15.06 -9.54
CA LEU A 111 13.78 -13.88 -8.76
C LEU A 111 12.27 -13.85 -8.49
N ILE A 112 11.44 -14.10 -9.50
CA ILE A 112 9.99 -14.15 -9.33
C ILE A 112 9.61 -15.27 -8.36
N ALA A 113 10.22 -16.45 -8.47
CA ALA A 113 10.00 -17.56 -7.56
C ALA A 113 10.42 -17.21 -6.12
N ALA A 114 11.58 -16.58 -5.94
CA ALA A 114 12.07 -16.15 -4.64
C ALA A 114 11.14 -15.09 -4.00
N ILE A 115 10.64 -14.13 -4.79
CA ILE A 115 9.64 -13.15 -4.33
C ILE A 115 8.36 -13.87 -3.91
N GLY A 116 7.87 -14.82 -4.71
CA GLY A 116 6.69 -15.61 -4.37
C GLY A 116 6.83 -16.37 -3.05
N ILE A 117 7.96 -17.05 -2.85
CA ILE A 117 8.28 -17.76 -1.60
C ILE A 117 8.37 -16.77 -0.43
N ALA A 118 9.07 -15.65 -0.60
CA ALA A 118 9.20 -14.63 0.43
C ALA A 118 7.83 -14.06 0.85
N VAL A 119 6.94 -13.81 -0.12
CA VAL A 119 5.57 -13.35 0.15
C VAL A 119 4.76 -14.40 0.91
N LEU A 120 4.84 -15.68 0.53
CA LEU A 120 4.15 -16.76 1.24
C LEU A 120 4.65 -16.93 2.68
N LEU A 121 5.98 -16.90 2.87
CA LEU A 121 6.60 -16.94 4.19
C LEU A 121 6.21 -15.73 5.02
N ARG A 122 6.15 -14.54 4.40
CA ARG A 122 5.72 -13.31 5.08
C ARG A 122 4.26 -13.40 5.50
N PHE A 123 3.37 -13.85 4.61
CA PHE A 123 1.96 -14.07 4.91
C PHE A 123 1.79 -15.05 6.07
N TRP A 124 2.47 -16.20 6.02
CA TRP A 124 2.42 -17.21 7.07
C TRP A 124 2.90 -16.65 8.42
N ASN A 125 4.04 -15.96 8.43
CA ASN A 125 4.59 -15.36 9.63
C ASN A 125 3.65 -14.28 10.21
N THR A 126 3.11 -13.41 9.36
CA THR A 126 2.16 -12.36 9.78
C THR A 126 0.81 -12.92 10.22
N ALA A 127 0.35 -14.06 9.71
CA ALA A 127 -0.95 -14.63 10.06
C ALA A 127 -0.91 -15.49 11.33
N TYR A 128 0.16 -16.25 11.54
CA TYR A 128 0.24 -17.26 12.60
C TYR A 128 1.27 -16.94 13.69
N TRP A 129 2.26 -16.08 13.38
CA TRP A 129 3.35 -15.65 14.28
C TRP A 129 3.36 -14.13 14.46
N CYS A 130 2.18 -13.51 14.56
CA CYS A 130 2.04 -12.06 14.75
C CYS A 130 2.86 -11.57 15.95
N PHE A 131 2.86 -12.34 17.05
CA PHE A 131 3.50 -11.98 18.31
C PHE A 131 5.03 -11.86 18.26
N THR A 132 5.71 -12.53 17.31
CA THR A 132 7.16 -12.41 17.13
C THR A 132 7.56 -11.29 16.17
N THR A 133 6.58 -10.72 15.44
CA THR A 133 6.82 -9.76 14.36
C THR A 133 6.37 -8.35 14.72
N TYR A 134 5.34 -8.22 15.56
CA TYR A 134 5.06 -6.97 16.25
C TYR A 134 6.13 -6.77 17.32
N ASP A 135 6.85 -5.65 17.24
CA ASP A 135 7.69 -5.25 18.35
C ASP A 135 6.78 -5.07 19.57
N ALA A 136 7.00 -5.90 20.60
CA ALA A 136 6.26 -5.82 21.84
C ALA A 136 6.35 -4.40 22.43
N LEU A 137 7.50 -3.71 22.27
CA LEU A 137 7.66 -2.32 22.64
C LEU A 137 6.74 -1.38 21.86
N TRP A 138 6.42 -1.67 20.61
CA TRP A 138 5.52 -0.83 19.81
C TRP A 138 4.06 -1.04 20.21
N VAL A 139 3.60 -2.29 20.38
CA VAL A 139 2.21 -2.57 20.80
C VAL A 139 1.97 -2.16 22.25
N TYR A 140 2.87 -2.52 23.17
CA TYR A 140 2.74 -2.14 24.57
C TYR A 140 3.07 -0.67 24.80
N GLY A 141 4.06 -0.09 24.11
CA GLY A 141 4.40 1.33 24.22
C GLY A 141 3.36 2.26 23.61
N TYR A 142 2.77 1.89 22.47
CA TYR A 142 1.65 2.65 21.88
C TYR A 142 0.41 2.58 22.76
N ASN A 143 0.03 1.38 23.24
CA ASN A 143 -1.11 1.23 24.15
C ASN A 143 -0.86 1.91 25.50
N ALA A 144 0.33 1.78 26.10
CA ALA A 144 0.68 2.47 27.35
C ALA A 144 0.61 3.99 27.18
N ARG A 145 1.10 4.54 26.07
CA ARG A 145 0.97 5.98 25.76
C ARG A 145 -0.49 6.39 25.58
N LEU A 146 -1.30 5.57 24.92
CA LEU A 146 -2.74 5.85 24.73
C LEU A 146 -3.47 5.87 26.08
N PHE A 147 -3.25 4.84 26.91
CA PHE A 147 -3.86 4.75 28.24
C PHE A 147 -3.37 5.83 29.21
N PHE A 148 -2.12 6.26 29.10
CA PHE A 148 -1.59 7.39 29.86
C PHE A 148 -2.22 8.73 29.42
N LEU A 149 -2.40 8.93 28.11
CA LEU A 149 -3.06 10.13 27.57
C LEU A 149 -4.57 10.16 27.86
N GLU A 150 -5.21 9.00 27.99
CA GLU A 150 -6.62 8.85 28.36
C GLU A 150 -6.85 8.81 29.88
N GLY A 151 -5.79 8.83 30.70
CA GLY A 151 -5.88 8.84 32.17
C GLY A 151 -6.33 7.51 32.79
N ASN A 152 -6.28 6.42 32.02
CA ASN A 152 -6.69 5.08 32.47
C ASN A 152 -5.58 4.32 33.23
N ILE A 153 -4.36 4.86 33.26
CA ILE A 153 -3.26 4.43 34.12
C ILE A 153 -2.87 5.62 35.00
N PRO A 154 -2.88 5.50 36.34
CA PRO A 154 -2.49 6.57 37.26
C PRO A 154 -1.00 6.94 37.18
#